data_AF-A0A951QV60-F1
#
_entry.id   AF-A0A951QV60-F1
#
_cell.length_a   1.000
_cell.length_b   1.000
_cell.length_c   1.000
_cell.angle_alpha   90.00
_cell.angle_beta   90.00
_cell.angle_gamma   90.00
#
_symmetry.space_group_name_H-M   'P 1'
#
loop_
_entity.id
_entity.type
_entity.pdbx_description
1 polymer ?
#
loop_
_entity_poly.entity_id
_entity_poly.type
_entity_poly.pdbx_seq_one_letter_code
_entity_poly.pdbx_strand_id
1 'polypeptide(L)'
;MKSRLVSILTGVMVLTTTTVVQAQTTPLTQMFPALSGVSLTQEQQTQLEQLSQQTLPSIENVLTDEQQSKFQAALAEGKGIRVALLSVNPSAQQQKQIQEILQTKKAQITKTLTPQQQRQVMRNFWSLQQQGN
;
A
#
# COMPACT_ATOMS: atom_id res chain seq x y z
N MET A 1 -17.27 30.08 61.23
CA MET A 1 -17.49 31.30 60.40
C MET A 1 -16.14 31.83 59.94
N LYS A 2 -16.07 32.27 58.67
CA LYS A 2 -15.04 33.10 57.99
C LYS A 2 -13.90 32.37 57.26
N SER A 3 -14.03 32.46 55.94
CA SER A 3 -13.22 32.02 54.80
C SER A 3 -12.04 32.94 54.49
N ARG A 4 -11.01 32.43 53.77
CA ARG A 4 -10.12 33.14 52.78
C ARG A 4 -9.56 32.12 51.77
N LEU A 5 -10.06 32.04 50.53
CA LEU A 5 -9.68 32.75 49.27
C LEU A 5 -8.27 32.37 48.74
N VAL A 6 -8.20 31.51 47.71
CA VAL A 6 -8.04 31.81 46.25
C VAL A 6 -6.59 31.85 45.79
N SER A 7 -6.23 30.92 44.90
CA SER A 7 -5.53 31.24 43.64
C SER A 7 -5.50 30.01 42.75
N ILE A 8 -6.50 29.90 41.88
CA ILE A 8 -6.50 28.98 40.75
C ILE A 8 -6.03 29.82 39.55
N LEU A 9 -4.77 29.67 39.18
CA LEU A 9 -4.25 30.10 37.88
C LEU A 9 -4.34 28.90 36.93
N THR A 10 -5.53 28.67 36.38
CA THR A 10 -5.70 27.72 35.27
C THR A 10 -5.21 28.41 34.00
N GLY A 11 -3.91 28.31 33.74
CA GLY A 11 -3.37 28.58 32.41
C GLY A 11 -3.82 27.48 31.47
N VAL A 12 -4.86 27.73 30.67
CA VAL A 12 -5.22 26.84 29.56
C VAL A 12 -4.18 27.05 28.46
N MET A 13 -3.12 26.26 28.49
CA MET A 13 -2.23 26.11 27.33
C MET A 13 -3.01 25.28 26.29
N VAL A 14 -3.54 25.97 25.27
CA VAL A 14 -4.04 25.32 24.06
C VAL A 14 -2.82 24.75 23.33
N LEU A 15 -2.49 23.49 23.63
CA LEU A 15 -1.53 22.72 22.87
C LEU A 15 -2.16 22.43 21.50
N THR A 16 -1.81 23.25 20.50
CA THR A 16 -2.09 22.92 19.09
C THR A 16 -1.22 21.72 18.72
N THR A 17 -1.72 20.51 18.93
CA THR A 17 -1.05 19.30 18.45
C THR A 17 -1.11 19.30 16.93
N THR A 18 -0.02 19.70 16.29
CA THR A 18 0.19 19.42 14.87
C THR A 18 0.32 17.91 14.72
N THR A 19 -0.76 17.26 14.28
CA THR A 19 -0.71 15.85 13.88
C THR A 19 0.21 15.73 12.69
N VAL A 20 1.40 15.17 12.90
CA VAL A 20 2.27 14.75 11.80
C VAL A 20 1.54 13.60 11.11
N VAL A 21 1.01 13.82 9.90
CA VAL A 21 0.43 12.77 9.07
C VAL A 21 1.58 11.85 8.66
N GLN A 22 1.78 10.76 9.39
CA GLN A 22 2.73 9.73 9.05
C GLN A 22 2.20 9.01 7.81
N ALA A 23 2.85 9.19 6.66
CA ALA A 23 2.48 8.50 5.43
C ALA A 23 2.57 6.98 5.68
N GLN A 24 1.43 6.31 5.68
CA GLN A 24 1.37 4.86 5.87
C GLN A 24 1.95 4.20 4.63
N THR A 25 3.17 3.67 4.74
CA THR A 25 3.78 2.90 3.66
C THR A 25 3.14 1.52 3.62
N THR A 26 2.34 1.25 2.59
CA THR A 26 1.80 -0.10 2.36
C THR A 26 2.95 -1.10 2.22
N PRO A 27 3.05 -2.11 3.10
CA PRO A 27 4.09 -3.13 3.03
C PRO A 27 4.16 -3.79 1.66
N LEU A 28 5.37 -4.09 1.18
CA LEU A 28 5.61 -4.73 -0.11
C LEU A 28 4.81 -6.03 -0.28
N THR A 29 4.81 -6.89 0.75
CA THR A 29 4.08 -8.17 0.75
C THR A 29 2.57 -8.00 0.85
N GLN A 30 2.08 -6.89 1.41
CA GLN A 30 0.67 -6.57 1.37
C GLN A 30 0.27 -6.16 -0.05
N MET A 31 1.05 -5.28 -0.68
CA MET A 31 0.78 -4.81 -2.04
C MET A 31 0.89 -5.94 -3.06
N PHE A 32 1.90 -6.80 -2.91
CA PHE A 32 2.16 -7.97 -3.72
C PHE A 32 2.22 -9.24 -2.85
N PRO A 33 1.05 -9.84 -2.53
CA PRO A 33 0.97 -11.04 -1.68
C PRO A 33 1.80 -12.22 -2.18
N ALA A 34 2.07 -12.29 -3.49
CA ALA A 34 2.92 -13.33 -4.08
C ALA A 34 4.40 -13.26 -3.60
N LEU A 35 4.85 -12.15 -3.01
CA LEU A 35 6.18 -12.02 -2.41
C LEU A 35 6.26 -12.58 -0.97
N SER A 36 5.13 -12.96 -0.37
CA SER A 36 5.08 -13.47 1.00
C SER A 36 5.99 -14.70 1.19
N GLY A 37 6.82 -14.68 2.22
CA GLY A 37 7.75 -15.78 2.53
C GLY A 37 8.90 -15.96 1.55
N VAL A 38 9.12 -15.01 0.62
CA VAL A 38 10.33 -14.99 -0.21
C VAL A 38 11.45 -14.32 0.59
N SER A 39 12.54 -15.05 0.85
CA SER A 39 13.72 -14.48 1.51
C SER A 39 14.44 -13.53 0.56
N LEU A 40 14.30 -12.22 0.79
CA LEU A 40 14.93 -11.15 0.01
C LEU A 40 16.23 -10.69 0.68
N THR A 41 17.23 -10.30 -0.12
CA THR A 41 18.37 -9.55 0.42
C THR A 41 17.95 -8.11 0.73
N GLN A 42 18.71 -7.40 1.56
CA GLN A 42 18.43 -5.99 1.89
C GLN A 42 18.38 -5.11 0.64
N GLU A 43 19.26 -5.38 -0.33
CA GLU A 43 19.29 -4.65 -1.61
C GLU A 43 18.02 -4.92 -2.42
N GLN A 44 17.61 -6.19 -2.54
CA GLN A 44 16.36 -6.56 -3.23
C GLN A 44 15.14 -5.92 -2.57
N GLN A 45 15.09 -5.94 -1.23
CA GLN A 45 14.01 -5.31 -0.48
C GLN A 45 13.92 -3.81 -0.79
N THR A 46 15.05 -3.11 -0.75
CA THR A 46 15.12 -1.68 -1.07
C THR A 46 14.62 -1.40 -2.49
N GLN A 47 15.08 -2.17 -3.48
CA GLN A 47 14.65 -2.01 -4.88
C GLN A 47 13.14 -2.25 -5.05
N LEU A 48 12.59 -3.26 -4.37
CA LEU A 48 11.17 -3.61 -4.47
C LEU A 48 10.27 -2.61 -3.72
N GLU A 49 10.75 -2.05 -2.61
CA GLU A 49 10.06 -0.97 -1.89
C GLU A 49 9.99 0.30 -2.75
N GLN A 50 11.09 0.70 -3.39
CA GLN A 50 11.10 1.81 -4.34
C GLN A 50 10.14 1.56 -5.52
N LEU A 51 10.13 0.34 -6.05
CA LEU A 51 9.22 -0.04 -7.10
C LEU A 51 7.75 0.10 -6.67
N SER A 52 7.44 -0.29 -5.43
CA SER A 52 6.09 -0.20 -4.85
C SER A 52 5.66 1.25 -4.69
N GLN A 53 6.55 2.11 -4.19
CA GLN A 53 6.30 3.55 -4.06
C GLN A 53 6.03 4.23 -5.40
N GLN A 54 6.63 3.76 -6.49
CA GLN A 54 6.36 4.25 -7.84
C GLN A 54 5.09 3.66 -8.48
N THR A 55 4.65 2.50 -8.00
CA THR A 55 3.52 1.78 -8.61
C THR A 55 2.19 2.41 -8.22
N LEU A 56 2.00 2.78 -6.95
CA LEU A 56 0.73 3.38 -6.50
C LEU A 56 0.38 4.67 -7.26
N PRO A 57 1.27 5.67 -7.37
CA PRO A 57 0.93 6.90 -8.10
C PRO A 57 0.65 6.64 -9.58
N SER A 58 1.35 5.68 -10.20
CA SER A 58 1.11 5.32 -11.60
C SER A 58 -0.30 4.79 -11.82
N ILE A 59 -0.84 4.01 -10.86
CA ILE A 59 -2.20 3.48 -10.92
C ILE A 59 -3.22 4.57 -10.57
N GLU A 60 -2.96 5.36 -9.53
CA GLU A 60 -3.85 6.44 -9.11
C GLU A 60 -4.09 7.46 -10.23
N ASN A 61 -3.05 7.79 -11.01
CA ASN A 61 -3.16 8.67 -12.18
C ASN A 61 -4.11 8.17 -13.29
N VAL A 62 -4.48 6.88 -13.27
CA VAL A 62 -5.45 6.30 -14.21
C VAL A 62 -6.87 6.32 -13.64
N LEU A 63 -7.00 6.38 -12.31
CA LEU A 63 -8.26 6.33 -11.59
C LEU A 63 -8.87 7.74 -11.46
N THR A 64 -10.20 7.81 -11.37
CA THR A 64 -10.88 9.05 -10.96
C THR A 64 -10.65 9.31 -9.47
N ASP A 65 -10.83 10.56 -9.02
CA ASP A 65 -10.66 10.94 -7.61
C ASP A 65 -11.48 10.04 -6.64
N GLU A 66 -12.72 9.71 -7.01
CA GLU A 66 -13.56 8.80 -6.22
C GLU A 66 -12.98 7.38 -6.16
N GLN A 67 -12.47 6.87 -7.29
CA GLN A 67 -11.84 5.55 -7.36
C GLN A 67 -10.52 5.52 -6.60
N GLN A 68 -9.71 6.59 -6.65
CA GLN A 68 -8.48 6.71 -5.88
C GLN A 68 -8.77 6.59 -4.38
N SER A 69 -9.78 7.30 -3.87
CA SER A 69 -10.18 7.22 -2.47
C SER A 69 -10.56 5.79 -2.05
N LYS A 70 -11.39 5.11 -2.84
CA LYS A 70 -11.78 3.70 -2.57
C LYS A 70 -10.60 2.75 -2.67
N PHE A 71 -9.71 2.97 -3.63
CA PHE A 71 -8.51 2.17 -3.82
C PHE A 71 -7.56 2.29 -2.62
N GLN A 72 -7.29 3.52 -2.16
CA GLN A 72 -6.48 3.77 -0.97
C GLN A 72 -7.12 3.20 0.30
N ALA A 73 -8.44 3.31 0.45
CA ALA A 73 -9.16 2.69 1.56
C ALA A 73 -9.00 1.16 1.55
N ALA A 74 -9.16 0.52 0.39
CA ALA A 74 -8.95 -0.92 0.26
C ALA A 74 -7.50 -1.32 0.61
N LEU A 75 -6.50 -0.55 0.21
CA LEU A 75 -5.12 -0.77 0.63
C LEU A 75 -4.96 -0.59 2.15
N ALA A 76 -5.55 0.44 2.76
CA ALA A 76 -5.50 0.65 4.21
C ALA A 76 -6.14 -0.51 5.00
N GLU A 77 -7.14 -1.18 4.41
CA GLU A 77 -7.77 -2.40 4.96
C GLU A 77 -6.90 -3.67 4.85
N GLY A 78 -5.68 -3.58 4.32
CA GLY A 78 -4.82 -4.75 4.15
C GLY A 78 -4.95 -5.46 2.81
N LYS A 79 -5.81 -4.98 1.90
CA LYS A 79 -6.02 -5.66 0.61
C LYS A 79 -4.81 -5.47 -0.30
N GLY A 80 -4.49 -6.51 -1.05
CA GLY A 80 -3.47 -6.43 -2.10
C GLY A 80 -3.97 -5.65 -3.32
N ILE A 81 -3.02 -5.22 -4.16
CA ILE A 81 -3.29 -4.27 -5.25
C ILE A 81 -4.37 -4.74 -6.21
N ARG A 82 -4.42 -6.05 -6.52
CA ARG A 82 -5.43 -6.63 -7.40
C ARG A 82 -6.83 -6.54 -6.80
N VAL A 83 -6.98 -6.87 -5.52
CA VAL A 83 -8.28 -6.86 -4.83
C VAL A 83 -8.76 -5.43 -4.65
N ALA A 84 -7.85 -4.51 -4.30
CA ALA A 84 -8.15 -3.09 -4.23
C ALA A 84 -8.62 -2.54 -5.59
N LEU A 85 -7.97 -2.90 -6.69
CA LEU A 85 -8.40 -2.51 -8.04
C LEU A 85 -9.77 -3.06 -8.43
N LEU A 86 -10.06 -4.32 -8.11
CA LEU A 86 -11.38 -4.91 -8.39
C LEU A 86 -12.50 -4.16 -7.62
N SER A 87 -12.19 -3.64 -6.44
CA SER A 87 -13.18 -2.94 -5.60
C SER A 87 -13.62 -1.57 -6.15
N VAL A 88 -12.86 -0.99 -7.09
CA VAL A 88 -13.16 0.34 -7.65
C VAL A 88 -13.80 0.29 -9.05
N ASN A 89 -14.07 -0.92 -9.55
CA ASN A 89 -14.73 -1.17 -10.84
C ASN A 89 -14.18 -0.29 -11.98
N PRO A 90 -12.89 -0.42 -12.34
CA PRO A 90 -12.28 0.39 -13.39
C PRO A 90 -12.97 0.16 -14.74
N SER A 91 -13.04 1.20 -15.57
CA SER A 91 -13.51 1.08 -16.95
C SER A 91 -12.58 0.16 -17.76
N ALA A 92 -13.05 -0.34 -18.90
CA ALA A 92 -12.23 -1.18 -19.78
C ALA A 92 -10.91 -0.50 -20.20
N GLN A 93 -10.95 0.82 -20.44
CA GLN A 93 -9.76 1.60 -20.77
C GLN A 93 -8.80 1.72 -19.58
N GLN A 94 -9.32 2.00 -18.38
CA GLN A 94 -8.52 2.06 -17.15
C GLN A 94 -7.89 0.70 -16.85
N GLN A 95 -8.66 -0.39 -16.97
CA GLN A 95 -8.18 -1.74 -16.76
C GLN A 95 -7.01 -2.08 -17.70
N LYS A 96 -7.08 -1.68 -18.97
CA LYS A 96 -5.99 -1.88 -19.92
C LYS A 96 -4.72 -1.13 -19.51
N GLN A 97 -4.83 0.15 -19.18
CA GLN A 97 -3.69 0.97 -18.76
C GLN A 97 -3.06 0.45 -17.45
N ILE A 98 -3.89 0.06 -16.49
CA ILE A 98 -3.43 -0.52 -15.23
C ILE A 98 -2.75 -1.87 -15.46
N GLN A 99 -3.28 -2.70 -16.36
CA GLN A 99 -2.65 -3.97 -16.72
C GLN A 99 -1.26 -3.75 -17.33
N GLU A 100 -1.10 -2.76 -18.22
CA GLU A 100 0.20 -2.41 -18.80
C GLU A 100 1.20 -1.97 -17.71
N ILE A 101 0.77 -1.08 -16.80
CA ILE A 101 1.58 -0.67 -15.63
C ILE A 101 2.02 -1.89 -14.82
N LEU A 102 1.09 -2.75 -14.42
CA LEU A 102 1.37 -3.92 -13.61
C LEU A 102 2.27 -4.94 -14.32
N GLN A 103 2.14 -5.09 -15.64
CA GLN A 103 3.03 -5.96 -16.43
C GLN A 103 4.47 -5.44 -16.43
N THR A 104 4.66 -4.14 -16.65
CA THR A 104 6.00 -3.51 -16.57
C THR A 104 6.60 -3.68 -15.18
N LYS A 105 5.81 -3.44 -14.12
CA LYS A 105 6.29 -3.60 -12.73
C LYS A 105 6.61 -5.06 -12.42
N LYS A 106 5.79 -6.02 -12.85
CA LYS A 106 6.08 -7.46 -12.71
C LYS A 106 7.42 -7.84 -13.37
N ALA A 107 7.70 -7.32 -14.56
CA ALA A 107 8.98 -7.55 -15.22
C ALA A 107 10.16 -6.98 -14.42
N GLN A 108 10.01 -5.81 -13.82
CA GLN A 108 11.02 -5.20 -12.94
C GLN A 108 11.23 -6.04 -11.67
N ILE A 109 10.15 -6.47 -10.99
CA ILE A 109 10.24 -7.40 -9.84
C ILE A 109 11.01 -8.66 -10.25
N THR A 110 10.67 -9.26 -11.39
CA THR A 110 11.28 -10.51 -11.85
C THR A 110 12.80 -10.34 -12.03
N LYS A 111 13.26 -9.21 -12.57
CA LYS A 111 14.69 -8.91 -12.75
C LYS A 111 15.45 -8.74 -11.44
N THR A 112 14.79 -8.30 -10.38
CA THR A 112 15.40 -8.15 -9.04
C THR A 112 15.57 -9.50 -8.33
N LEU A 113 14.78 -10.51 -8.69
CA LEU A 113 14.73 -11.80 -8.01
C LEU A 113 15.66 -12.86 -8.65
N THR A 114 16.20 -13.74 -7.81
CA THR A 114 16.92 -14.94 -8.28
C THR A 114 15.95 -15.95 -8.90
N PRO A 115 16.43 -16.90 -9.74
CA PRO A 115 15.57 -17.93 -10.31
C PRO A 115 14.82 -18.78 -9.27
N GLN A 116 15.43 -19.00 -8.10
CA GLN A 116 14.79 -19.73 -7.00
C GLN A 116 13.66 -18.91 -6.37
N GLN A 117 13.89 -17.61 -6.11
CA GLN A 117 12.88 -16.70 -5.58
C GLN A 117 11.72 -16.53 -6.58
N GLN A 118 11.99 -16.41 -7.88
CA GLN A 118 10.96 -16.33 -8.92
C GLN A 118 10.04 -17.57 -8.92
N ARG A 119 10.60 -18.77 -8.76
CA ARG A 119 9.80 -20.01 -8.62
C ARG A 119 8.90 -19.97 -7.38
N GLN A 120 9.41 -19.46 -6.25
CA GLN A 120 8.60 -19.30 -5.04
C GLN A 120 7.45 -18.30 -5.28
N VAL A 121 7.74 -17.15 -5.89
CA VAL A 121 6.71 -16.15 -6.25
C VAL A 121 5.65 -16.74 -7.16
N MET A 122 6.06 -17.55 -8.15
CA MET A 122 5.12 -18.24 -9.04
C MET A 122 4.23 -19.22 -8.27
N ARG A 123 4.79 -20.00 -7.34
CA ARG A 123 4.00 -20.91 -6.47
C ARG A 123 3.00 -20.14 -5.62
N ASN A 124 3.45 -19.06 -4.98
CA ASN A 124 2.59 -18.19 -4.17
C ASN A 124 1.48 -17.56 -5.01
N PHE A 125 1.78 -17.16 -6.25
CA PHE A 125 0.78 -16.63 -7.17
C PHE A 125 -0.31 -17.66 -7.48
N TRP A 126 0.07 -18.91 -7.78
CA TRP A 126 -0.88 -19.98 -8.06
C TRP A 126 -1.72 -20.35 -6.83
N SER A 127 -1.14 -20.35 -5.63
CA SER A 127 -1.92 -20.61 -4.40
C SER A 127 -2.96 -19.52 -4.15
N LEU A 128 -2.60 -18.25 -4.36
CA LEU A 128 -3.54 -17.13 -4.23
C LEU A 128 -4.67 -17.20 -5.26
N GLN A 129 -4.39 -17.66 -6.48
CA GLN A 129 -5.40 -17.82 -7.51
C GLN A 129 -6.41 -18.93 -7.18
N GLN A 130 -5.96 -20.00 -6.52
CA GLN A 130 -6.86 -21.08 -6.06
C GLN A 130 -7.71 -20.69 -4.85
N GLN A 131 -7.21 -19.80 -3.99
CA GLN A 131 -7.94 -19.33 -2.81
C GLN A 131 -9.00 -18.26 -3.13
N GLY A 132 -8.89 -17.60 -4.29
CA GLY A 132 -9.84 -16.59 -4.74
C GLY A 132 -11.02 -17.13 -5.57
N ASN A 133 -11.20 -18.45 -5.63
CA ASN A 133 -12.25 -19.13 -6.38
C ASN A 133 -13.12 -20.00 -5.47
#